data_AF-A0A355PHL0-F1
#
_entry.id   AF-A0A355PHL0-F1
#
_cell.length_a   1.000
_cell.length_b   1.000
_cell.length_c   1.000
_cell.angle_alpha   90.00
_cell.angle_beta   90.00
_cell.angle_gamma   90.00
#
_symmetry.space_group_name_H-M   'P 1'
#
loop_
_entity.id
_entity.type
_entity.pdbx_description
1 polymer ?
#
loop_
_entity_poly.entity_id
_entity_poly.type
_entity_poly.pdbx_seq_one_letter_code
_entity_poly.pdbx_strand_id
1 'polypeptide(L)'
;MSKEIEDHRLFNHSHNQPFAEVLAQHVSRRDVMRGGLGLAAASMLGFGGAAQALAGEQAKTPLTLAFEAVRGSRTDAIVVPEGYVAQVLVPWGTPLQ
;
A
#
# COMPACT_ATOMS: atom_id res chain seq x y z
N MET A 1 21.18 7.86 -13.91
CA MET A 1 20.81 8.56 -12.67
C MET A 1 20.54 7.51 -11.59
N SER A 2 20.77 7.83 -10.31
CA SER A 2 20.35 7.06 -9.10
C SER A 2 21.38 6.25 -8.30
N LYS A 3 22.68 6.53 -8.36
CA LYS A 3 23.62 6.05 -7.31
C LYS A 3 23.78 7.04 -6.15
N GLU A 4 23.31 8.28 -6.29
CA GLU A 4 23.49 9.34 -5.29
C GLU A 4 22.32 9.49 -4.30
N ILE A 5 21.20 8.76 -4.49
CA ILE A 5 20.01 8.85 -3.62
C ILE A 5 19.84 7.58 -2.76
N GLU A 6 20.60 6.53 -3.04
CA GLU A 6 20.47 5.25 -2.34
C GLU A 6 21.47 5.17 -1.19
N ASP A 7 20.99 5.39 0.03
CA ASP A 7 21.78 5.25 1.25
C ASP A 7 21.57 3.85 1.86
N HIS A 8 22.59 3.00 1.78
CA HIS A 8 22.58 1.63 2.31
C HIS A 8 22.94 1.53 3.79
N ARG A 9 23.04 2.66 4.51
CA ARG A 9 23.36 2.65 5.94
C ARG A 9 22.25 1.99 6.74
N LEU A 10 22.64 1.08 7.62
CA LEU A 10 21.74 0.40 8.54
C LEU A 10 21.48 1.29 9.76
N PHE A 11 20.33 1.96 9.79
CA PHE A 11 19.94 2.84 10.91
C PHE A 11 19.31 2.09 12.09
N ASN A 12 19.03 0.80 11.93
CA ASN A 12 18.48 -0.03 12.99
C ASN A 12 19.60 -0.73 13.77
N HIS A 13 19.96 -0.19 14.94
CA HIS A 13 20.97 -0.76 15.84
C HIS A 13 20.41 -1.74 16.87
N SER A 14 19.12 -2.06 16.82
CA SER A 14 18.53 -3.03 17.73
C SER A 14 19.05 -4.45 17.42
N HIS A 15 19.13 -5.29 18.46
CA HIS A 15 19.51 -6.70 18.32
C HIS A 15 18.34 -7.61 17.89
N ASN A 16 17.21 -7.02 17.49
CA ASN A 16 16.06 -7.77 17.02
C ASN A 16 16.35 -8.37 15.64
N GLN A 17 15.79 -9.55 15.39
CA GLN A 17 15.92 -10.18 14.08
C GLN A 17 15.30 -9.28 13.00
N PRO A 18 16.04 -8.91 11.94
CA PRO A 18 15.50 -8.12 10.85
C PRO A 18 14.36 -8.86 10.17
N PHE A 19 13.28 -8.14 9.84
CA PHE A 19 12.16 -8.72 9.12
C PHE A 19 12.58 -9.40 7.80
N ALA A 20 13.61 -8.89 7.13
CA ALA A 20 14.15 -9.49 5.91
C ALA A 20 14.63 -10.94 6.12
N GLU A 21 15.20 -11.26 7.28
CA GLU A 21 15.65 -12.62 7.61
C GLU A 21 14.47 -13.55 7.89
N VAL A 22 13.47 -13.06 8.63
CA VAL A 22 12.20 -13.79 8.86
C VAL A 22 11.52 -14.11 7.54
N LEU A 23 11.43 -13.11 6.64
CA LEU A 23 10.84 -13.29 5.32
C LEU A 23 11.62 -14.29 4.47
N ALA A 24 12.96 -14.25 4.51
CA ALA A 24 13.80 -15.18 3.77
C ALA A 24 13.67 -16.64 4.24
N GLN A 25 13.36 -16.85 5.52
CA GLN A 25 13.10 -18.19 6.07
C GLN A 25 11.80 -18.81 5.57
N HIS A 26 10.77 -17.99 5.30
CA HIS A 26 9.44 -18.47 4.92
C HIS A 26 9.13 -18.32 3.42
N VAL A 27 9.83 -17.44 2.71
CA VAL A 27 9.58 -17.14 1.29
C VAL A 27 10.90 -17.18 0.52
N SER A 28 11.13 -18.28 -0.20
CA SER A 28 12.26 -18.38 -1.11
C SER A 28 11.86 -17.96 -2.53
N ARG A 29 12.78 -17.32 -3.26
CA ARG A 29 12.58 -16.97 -4.69
C ARG A 29 12.20 -18.20 -5.52
N ARG A 30 12.71 -19.39 -5.18
CA ARG A 30 12.43 -20.64 -5.88
C ARG A 30 11.01 -21.12 -5.64
N ASP A 31 10.50 -20.98 -4.43
CA ASP A 31 9.13 -21.38 -4.10
C ASP A 31 8.12 -20.42 -4.73
N VAL A 32 8.45 -19.13 -4.78
CA VAL A 32 7.66 -18.14 -5.56
C VAL A 32 7.62 -18.50 -7.04
N MET A 33 8.77 -18.83 -7.64
CA MET A 33 8.85 -19.23 -9.05
C MET A 33 8.12 -20.55 -9.33
N ARG A 34 8.24 -21.55 -8.45
CA ARG A 34 7.53 -22.83 -8.56
C ARG A 34 6.02 -22.67 -8.38
N GLY A 35 5.59 -21.88 -7.41
CA GLY A 35 4.18 -21.57 -7.19
C GLY A 35 3.57 -20.81 -8.37
N GLY A 36 4.28 -19.82 -8.91
CA GLY A 36 3.86 -19.06 -10.09
C GLY A 36 3.75 -19.92 -11.35
N LEU A 37 4.74 -20.79 -11.61
CA LEU A 37 4.71 -21.69 -12.76
C LEU A 37 3.61 -22.75 -12.63
N GLY A 38 3.40 -23.29 -11.43
CA GLY A 38 2.32 -24.24 -11.15
C GLY A 38 0.93 -23.64 -11.36
N LEU A 39 0.70 -22.40 -10.90
CA LEU A 39 -0.54 -21.67 -11.15
C LEU A 39 -0.77 -21.37 -12.64
N ALA A 40 0.27 -20.99 -13.38
CA ALA A 40 0.18 -20.75 -14.82
C ALA A 40 -0.12 -22.04 -15.61
N ALA A 41 0.52 -23.15 -15.25
CA ALA A 41 0.23 -24.45 -15.87
C ALA A 41 -1.19 -24.93 -15.54
N ALA A 42 -1.65 -24.76 -14.29
CA ALA A 42 -3.01 -25.11 -13.90
C ALA A 42 -4.07 -24.23 -14.58
N SER A 43 -3.80 -22.94 -14.75
CA SER A 43 -4.71 -22.03 -15.46
C SER A 43 -4.80 -22.36 -16.96
N MET A 44 -3.67 -22.72 -17.58
CA MET A 44 -3.62 -23.13 -19.00
C MET A 44 -4.23 -24.50 -19.27
N LEU A 45 -4.02 -25.49 -18.38
CA LEU A 45 -4.43 -26.88 -18.60
C LEU A 45 -5.80 -27.23 -18.02
N GLY A 46 -6.27 -26.52 -17.00
CA GLY A 46 -7.52 -26.85 -16.28
C GLY A 46 -8.57 -25.75 -16.22
N PHE A 47 -8.26 -24.52 -16.65
CA PHE A 47 -9.10 -23.34 -16.36
C PHE A 47 -9.44 -22.46 -17.55
N GLY A 48 -9.22 -22.92 -18.79
CA GLY A 48 -9.59 -22.17 -20.00
C GLY A 48 -11.08 -21.82 -20.11
N GLY A 49 -11.97 -22.57 -19.44
CA GLY A 49 -13.41 -22.28 -19.36
C GLY A 49 -13.84 -21.50 -18.10
N ALA A 50 -13.15 -21.68 -16.97
CA ALA A 50 -13.54 -21.07 -15.70
C ALA A 50 -12.90 -19.68 -15.47
N ALA A 51 -11.85 -19.32 -16.22
CA ALA A 51 -11.35 -17.94 -16.24
C ALA A 51 -12.37 -16.96 -16.86
N GLN A 52 -13.18 -17.40 -17.83
CA GLN A 52 -14.31 -16.60 -18.32
C GLN A 52 -15.46 -16.52 -17.31
N ALA A 53 -15.68 -17.56 -16.49
CA ALA A 53 -16.70 -17.55 -15.45
C ALA A 53 -16.33 -16.67 -14.23
N LEU A 54 -15.03 -16.49 -13.96
CA LEU A 54 -14.53 -15.56 -12.94
C LEU A 54 -14.26 -14.15 -13.48
N ALA A 55 -14.16 -13.98 -14.80
CA ALA A 55 -14.17 -12.69 -15.48
C ALA A 55 -15.60 -12.14 -15.65
N GLY A 56 -16.51 -12.51 -14.75
CA GLY A 56 -17.66 -11.66 -14.50
C GLY A 56 -17.10 -10.29 -14.15
N GLU A 57 -17.39 -9.29 -14.97
CA GLU A 57 -17.24 -7.90 -14.56
C GLU A 57 -18.09 -7.72 -13.31
N GLN A 58 -17.49 -7.97 -12.15
CA GLN A 58 -17.93 -7.35 -10.93
C GLN A 58 -17.75 -5.88 -11.22
N ALA A 59 -18.86 -5.24 -11.60
CA ALA A 59 -18.99 -3.81 -11.66
C ALA A 59 -18.46 -3.30 -10.33
N LYS A 60 -17.18 -2.89 -10.33
CA LYS A 60 -16.56 -2.33 -9.16
C LYS A 60 -17.34 -1.06 -8.91
N THR A 61 -18.23 -1.09 -7.93
CA THR A 61 -18.95 0.10 -7.53
C THR A 61 -17.88 1.16 -7.29
N PRO A 62 -17.87 2.25 -8.07
CA PRO A 62 -16.86 3.26 -7.90
C PRO A 62 -16.92 3.70 -6.45
N LEU A 63 -15.77 3.68 -5.78
CA LEU A 63 -15.68 4.11 -4.40
C LEU A 63 -16.11 5.58 -4.38
N THR A 64 -17.34 5.84 -3.95
CA THR A 64 -17.87 7.19 -3.84
C THR A 64 -17.28 7.80 -2.58
N LEU A 65 -16.64 8.94 -2.75
CA LEU A 65 -16.23 9.75 -1.62
C LEU A 65 -17.51 10.27 -0.95
N ALA A 66 -17.58 10.18 0.39
CA ALA A 66 -18.71 10.71 1.16
C ALA A 66 -18.68 12.25 1.28
N PHE A 67 -17.84 12.92 0.49
CA PHE A 67 -17.66 14.36 0.47
C PHE A 67 -17.30 14.83 -0.94
N GLU A 68 -17.65 16.07 -1.27
CA GLU A 68 -17.29 16.72 -2.52
C GLU A 68 -15.79 17.07 -2.55
N ALA A 69 -15.14 16.81 -3.68
CA ALA A 69 -13.70 17.03 -3.82
C ALA A 69 -13.34 18.52 -3.68
N VAL A 70 -12.40 18.82 -2.78
CA VAL A 70 -11.91 20.19 -2.53
C VAL A 70 -10.81 20.54 -3.53
N ARG A 71 -10.91 21.70 -4.18
CA ARG A 71 -9.85 22.22 -5.08
C ARG A 71 -8.62 22.61 -4.26
N GLY A 72 -7.42 22.36 -4.81
CA GLY A 72 -6.18 22.85 -4.22
C GLY A 72 -6.18 24.38 -4.04
N SER A 73 -5.70 24.84 -2.89
CA SER A 73 -5.62 26.26 -2.53
C SER A 73 -4.17 26.66 -2.23
N ARG A 74 -3.86 27.95 -2.40
CA ARG A 74 -2.57 28.58 -2.02
C ARG A 74 -2.70 29.45 -0.77
N THR A 75 -3.83 29.37 -0.09
CA THR A 75 -4.07 30.08 1.18
C THR A 75 -3.29 29.43 2.31
N ASP A 76 -2.78 30.24 3.23
CA ASP A 76 -2.22 29.77 4.50
C ASP A 76 -3.35 29.43 5.49
N ALA A 77 -4.12 28.39 5.16
CA ALA A 77 -5.30 27.96 5.93
C ALA A 77 -5.66 26.50 5.63
N ILE A 78 -6.44 25.89 6.53
CA ILE A 78 -7.01 24.54 6.34
C ILE A 78 -8.36 24.67 5.62
N VAL A 79 -8.51 24.02 4.46
CA VAL A 79 -9.75 24.00 3.68
C VAL A 79 -10.38 22.61 3.80
N VAL A 80 -11.65 22.55 4.20
CA VAL A 80 -12.42 21.31 4.40
C VAL A 80 -13.71 21.31 3.57
N PRO A 81 -14.30 20.14 3.24
CA PRO A 81 -15.60 20.05 2.59
C PRO A 81 -16.75 20.58 3.47
N GLU A 82 -17.91 20.82 2.87
CA GLU A 82 -19.11 21.23 3.61
C GLU A 82 -19.49 20.20 4.68
N GLY A 83 -19.91 20.69 5.86
CA GLY A 83 -20.26 19.83 7.00
C GLY A 83 -19.08 19.34 7.85
N TYR A 84 -17.84 19.65 7.47
CA TYR A 84 -16.64 19.30 8.23
C TYR A 84 -16.08 20.49 9.01
N VAL A 85 -15.38 20.19 10.11
CA VAL A 85 -14.69 21.18 10.95
C VAL A 85 -13.28 20.70 11.23
N ALA A 86 -12.30 21.60 11.08
CA ALA A 86 -10.93 21.37 11.51
C ALA A 86 -10.70 21.99 12.89
N GLN A 87 -10.06 21.24 13.80
CA GLN A 87 -9.71 21.71 15.14
C GLN A 87 -8.23 21.45 15.44
N VAL A 88 -7.55 22.43 16.03
CA VAL A 88 -6.18 22.25 16.53
C VAL A 88 -6.25 21.63 17.91
N LEU A 89 -5.66 20.44 18.07
CA LEU A 89 -5.64 19.73 19.35
C LEU A 89 -4.54 20.22 20.29
N VAL A 90 -3.30 20.25 19.79
CA VAL A 90 -2.13 20.69 20.54
C VAL A 90 -1.19 21.42 19.60
N PRO A 91 -1.09 22.76 19.69
CA PRO A 91 -0.09 23.52 18.95
C PRO A 91 1.33 23.10 19.32
N TRP A 92 2.25 23.26 18.38
CA TRP A 92 3.67 23.10 18.68
C TRP A 92 4.11 24.06 19.79
N GLY A 93 4.87 23.54 20.76
CA GLY A 93 5.32 24.29 21.94
C GLY A 93 4.38 24.25 23.15
N THR A 94 3.22 23.59 23.05
CA THR A 94 2.31 23.43 24.19
C THR A 94 2.93 22.51 25.25
N PRO A 95 3.15 22.99 26.49
CA PRO A 95 3.70 22.16 27.57
C PRO A 95 2.69 21.10 28.03
N LEU A 96 3.18 19.88 28.27
CA LEU A 96 2.37 18.70 28.65
C LEU A 96 2.44 18.41 30.15
N GLN A 97 2.27 19.43 31.00
CA GLN A 97 2.38 19.27 32.46
C GLN A 97 1.45 18.20 33.01
#